data_AF-A0A6V7LRI4-F1
#
_entry.id   AF-A0A6V7LRI4-F1
#
_cell.length_a   1.000
_cell.length_b   1.000
_cell.length_c   1.000
_cell.angle_alpha   90.00
_cell.angle_beta   90.00
_cell.angle_gamma   90.00
#
_symmetry.space_group_name_H-M   'P 1'
#
loop_
_entity.id
_entity.type
_entity.pdbx_description
1 polymer ?
#
loop_
_entity_poly.entity_id
_entity_poly.type
_entity_poly.pdbx_seq_one_letter_code
_entity_poly.pdbx_strand_id
1 'polypeptide(L)' 'WEATFLLQNDMMTQSEQRRGKVVWSMHSNNGVGAINDTIAMEQAIYQLLHRHFKNETCYMNLLHTFHE' A
#
# COMPACT_ATOMS: atom_id res chain seq x y z
N TRP A 1 0.34 -2.62 5.12
CA TRP A 1 0.81 -1.25 5.35
C TRP A 1 2.27 -1.09 4.91
N GLU A 2 3.23 -1.85 5.47
CA GLU A 2 4.66 -1.79 5.08
C GLU A 2 4.88 -1.84 3.55
N ALA A 3 4.19 -2.72 2.82
CA ALA A 3 4.31 -2.79 1.36
C ALA A 3 3.90 -1.48 0.64
N THR A 4 2.81 -0.84 1.08
CA THR A 4 2.31 0.44 0.54
C THR A 4 3.30 1.57 0.82
N PHE A 5 3.84 1.62 2.04
CA PHE A 5 4.82 2.61 2.46
C PHE A 5 6.12 2.50 1.66
N LEU A 6 6.63 1.28 1.46
CA LEU A 6 7.85 1.04 0.68
C LEU A 6 7.70 1.45 -0.78
N LEU A 7 6.52 1.20 -1.38
CA LEU A 7 6.21 1.61 -2.76
C LEU A 7 6.15 3.13 -2.92
N GLN A 8 5.46 3.82 -2.01
CA GLN A 8 5.42 5.29 -1.99
C GLN A 8 6.80 5.89 -1.77
N ASN A 9 7.58 5.34 -0.82
CA ASN A 9 8.94 5.78 -0.58
C ASN A 9 9.80 5.65 -1.84
N ASP A 10 9.76 4.49 -2.52
CA ASP A 10 10.50 4.28 -3.77
C ASP A 10 10.19 5.30 -4.86
N MET A 11 8.91 5.73 -4.96
CA MET A 11 8.50 6.79 -5.89
C MET A 11 9.03 8.16 -5.47
N MET A 12 8.93 8.50 -4.18
CA MET A 12 9.40 9.79 -3.65
C MET A 12 10.92 9.94 -3.74
N THR A 13 11.66 8.87 -3.49
CA THR A 13 13.14 8.88 -3.49
C THR A 13 13.74 8.55 -4.86
N GLN A 14 12.91 8.35 -5.89
CA GLN A 14 13.34 7.92 -7.24
C GLN A 14 14.35 6.77 -7.21
N SER A 15 14.17 5.84 -6.26
CA SER A 15 15.12 4.75 -6.06
C SER A 15 15.05 3.79 -7.24
N GLU A 16 16.19 3.35 -7.75
CA GLU A 16 16.21 2.49 -8.95
C GLU A 16 16.02 1.00 -8.61
N GLN A 17 16.40 0.59 -7.39
CA GLN A 17 16.37 -0.80 -6.96
C GLN A 17 15.98 -0.95 -5.49
N ARG A 18 15.15 -1.96 -5.20
CA ARG A 18 14.83 -2.41 -3.84
C ARG A 18 14.98 -3.92 -3.75
N ARG A 19 15.69 -4.40 -2.72
CA ARG A 19 15.97 -5.84 -2.47
C ARG A 19 16.58 -6.55 -3.70
N GLY A 20 17.46 -5.87 -4.43
CA GLY A 20 18.13 -6.40 -5.62
C GLY A 20 17.23 -6.54 -6.86
N LYS A 21 16.03 -5.95 -6.85
CA LYS A 21 15.10 -5.92 -7.98
C LYS A 21 14.78 -4.47 -8.36
N VAL A 22 14.48 -4.24 -9.64
CA VAL A 22 13.96 -2.96 -10.13
C VAL A 22 12.68 -2.62 -9.37
N VAL A 23 12.57 -1.37 -8.91
CA VAL A 23 11.38 -0.92 -8.16
C VAL A 23 10.12 -0.99 -9.03
N TRP A 24 8.98 -1.21 -8.37
CA TRP A 24 7.68 -1.36 -9.03
C TRP A 24 7.34 -0.19 -9.96
N SER A 25 7.69 1.04 -9.57
CA SER A 25 7.48 2.26 -10.36
C SER A 25 8.29 2.34 -11.66
N MET A 26 9.45 1.67 -11.70
CA MET A 26 10.27 1.56 -12.91
C MET A 26 9.91 0.35 -13.76
N HIS A 27 9.20 -0.62 -13.18
CA HIS A 27 8.66 -1.73 -13.93
C HIS A 27 7.55 -1.22 -14.87
N SER A 28 7.58 -1.62 -16.13
CA SER A 28 6.50 -1.42 -17.12
C SER A 28 6.19 0.00 -17.60
N ASN A 29 7.11 0.99 -17.54
CA ASN A 29 6.88 2.35 -18.09
C ASN A 29 5.59 3.03 -17.54
N ASN A 30 5.17 2.60 -16.34
CA ASN A 30 3.83 2.81 -15.78
C ASN A 30 3.87 3.77 -14.59
N GLY A 31 4.52 4.94 -14.73
CA GLY A 31 4.66 5.90 -13.62
C GLY A 31 3.34 6.20 -12.89
N VAL A 32 2.26 6.47 -13.65
CA VAL A 32 0.91 6.71 -13.10
C VAL A 32 0.22 5.41 -12.67
N GLY A 33 0.48 4.28 -13.33
CA GLY A 33 -0.08 2.97 -12.99
C GLY A 33 0.38 2.51 -11.60
N ALA A 34 1.65 2.73 -11.27
CA ALA A 34 2.19 2.38 -9.96
C ALA A 34 1.53 3.17 -8.81
N ILE A 35 1.16 4.43 -9.04
CA ILE A 35 0.37 5.22 -8.08
C ILE A 35 -0.99 4.56 -7.86
N ASN A 36 -1.69 4.21 -8.94
CA ASN A 36 -2.99 3.55 -8.86
C ASN A 36 -2.92 2.19 -8.14
N ASP A 37 -1.88 1.40 -8.39
CA ASP A 37 -1.66 0.13 -7.70
C ASP A 37 -1.45 0.33 -6.19
N THR A 38 -0.74 1.38 -5.81
CA THR A 38 -0.49 1.70 -4.40
C THR A 38 -1.80 2.10 -3.69
N ILE A 39 -2.65 2.89 -4.36
CA ILE A 39 -4.00 3.24 -3.86
C ILE A 39 -4.87 1.98 -3.76
N ALA A 40 -4.83 1.11 -4.78
CA ALA A 40 -5.59 -0.14 -4.77
C ALA A 40 -5.17 -1.08 -3.63
N MET A 41 -3.87 -1.17 -3.34
CA MET A 41 -3.36 -1.94 -2.20
C MET A 41 -3.84 -1.36 -0.86
N GLU A 42 -3.87 -0.04 -0.72
CA GLU A 42 -4.41 0.61 0.48
C GLU A 42 -5.91 0.31 0.66
N GLN A 43 -6.70 0.44 -0.40
CA GLN A 43 -8.12 0.11 -0.39
C GLN A 43 -8.37 -1.38 -0.06
N ALA A 44 -7.53 -2.29 -0.55
CA ALA A 44 -7.63 -3.70 -0.25
C ALA A 44 -7.47 -4.00 1.25
N ILE A 45 -6.61 -3.25 1.96
CA ILE A 45 -6.45 -3.37 3.42
C ILE A 45 -7.77 -3.01 4.12
N TYR A 46 -8.38 -1.86 3.79
CA TYR A 46 -9.65 -1.46 4.39
C TYR A 46 -10.80 -2.43 4.05
N GLN A 47 -10.83 -2.98 2.83
CA GLN A 47 -11.81 -4.00 2.47
C GLN A 47 -11.65 -5.29 3.28
N LEU A 48 -10.41 -5.72 3.55
CA LEU A 48 -10.14 -6.88 4.40
C LEU A 48 -10.56 -6.63 5.85
N LEU A 49 -10.23 -5.45 6.40
CA LEU A 49 -10.67 -5.05 7.73
C LEU A 49 -12.19 -5.08 7.83
N HIS A 50 -12.89 -4.48 6.86
CA HIS A 50 -14.34 -4.48 6.83
C HIS A 50 -14.94 -5.89 6.68
N ARG A 51 -14.38 -6.72 5.80
CA ARG A 51 -14.91 -8.06 5.55
C ARG A 51 -14.79 -8.98 6.77
N HIS A 52 -13.66 -8.92 7.48
CA HIS A 52 -13.34 -9.88 8.53
C HIS A 52 -13.58 -9.37 9.94
N PHE A 53 -13.46 -8.06 10.18
CA PHE A 53 -13.48 -7.50 11.52
C PHE A 53 -14.68 -6.59 11.80
N LYS A 54 -15.56 -6.29 10.83
CA LYS A 54 -16.66 -5.32 11.04
C LYS A 54 -17.56 -5.56 12.27
N ASN A 55 -17.67 -6.81 12.73
CA ASN A 55 -18.51 -7.19 13.88
C ASN A 55 -17.69 -7.38 15.16
N GLU A 56 -16.36 -7.26 15.08
CA GLU A 56 -15.46 -7.39 16.22
C GLU A 56 -15.36 -6.07 16.97
N THR A 57 -15.26 -6.13 18.29
CA THR A 57 -15.15 -4.95 19.16
C THR A 57 -13.89 -4.11 18.87
N CYS A 58 -12.87 -4.72 18.27
CA CYS A 58 -11.61 -4.07 17.90
C CYS A 58 -11.64 -3.38 16.53
N TYR A 59 -12.72 -3.48 15.74
CA TYR A 59 -12.79 -2.96 14.37
C TYR A 59 -12.38 -1.48 14.25
N MET A 60 -12.92 -0.65 15.14
CA MET A 60 -12.64 0.79 15.13
C MET A 60 -11.18 1.09 15.49
N ASN A 61 -10.59 0.34 16.42
CA ASN A 61 -9.18 0.48 16.77
C ASN A 61 -8.29 0.05 15.60
N LEU A 62 -8.64 -1.04 14.91
CA LEU A 62 -7.92 -1.46 13.71
C LEU A 62 -8.02 -0.41 12.60
N LEU A 63 -9.22 0.11 12.30
CA LEU A 63 -9.36 1.18 11.31
C LEU A 63 -8.52 2.40 11.66
N HIS A 64 -8.51 2.83 12.91
CA HIS A 64 -7.72 3.95 13.38
C HIS A 64 -6.22 3.70 13.18
N THR A 65 -5.71 2.56 13.67
CA THR A 65 -4.28 2.20 13.56
C THR A 65 -3.80 2.08 12.11
N PHE A 66 -4.66 1.68 11.17
CA PHE A 66 -4.28 1.59 9.76
C PHE A 66 -4.48 2.89 8.97
N HIS A 67 -5.16 3.89 9.54
CA HIS A 67 -5.39 5.21 8.94
C HIS A 67 -4.37 6.27 9.41
N GLU A 68 -3.78 6.10 10.59
CA GLU A 68 -2.61 6.85 11.07
C GLU A 68 -1.32 6.49 10.32
#